data_AF-A0A956KJI0-F1
#
_entry.id   AF-A0A956KJI0-F1
#
_cell.length_a   1.000
_cell.length_b   1.000
_cell.length_c   1.000
_cell.angle_alpha   90.00
_cell.angle_beta   90.00
_cell.angle_gamma   90.00
#
_symmetry.space_group_name_H-M   'P 1'
#
loop_
_entity.id
_entity.type
_entity.pdbx_description
1 polymer ?
#
loop_
_entity_poly.entity_id
_entity_poly.type
_entity_poly.pdbx_seq_one_letter_code
_entity_poly.pdbx_strand_id
1 'polypeptide(L)'
;MIPAPSSLLRATLLLSLSVALATACAGGEGDEGYNTFGTTISDSQDSVDSVDTQDSQDSVDTSDSQDTGPTCGDGSIGPDEACDGFNLAGHNCMTLGFDGGTLACLEDCSGFDIGDCFSNSCGNGFVEDPEVCDGGDLNGQNCVSQGFDGGTLACTENCSSFDTSGCVLDTCGNNTVDPGEECDGAALGGESCISQGFTGGNLACLANCDGYDTSGCTLETCGNNFLDEGEFCDGSNLNGESCATQGYGRGILLCSANCDSYDISSCNDGNCCMAKMTSGCQVAFVENCVCALDDYCCTTAWDQMCVDQAIQSCQAQCQ
;
A
#
# COMPACT_ATOMS: atom_id res chain seq x y z
N MET A 1 15.33 -17.72 66.00
CA MET A 1 14.94 -18.91 65.23
C MET A 1 14.28 -18.40 63.96
N ILE A 2 15.00 -18.52 62.85
CA ILE A 2 14.66 -18.00 61.52
C ILE A 2 14.11 -19.18 60.71
N PRO A 3 12.98 -19.05 59.99
CA PRO A 3 12.75 -19.84 58.79
C PRO A 3 13.09 -19.00 57.55
N ALA A 4 13.91 -19.58 56.68
CA ALA A 4 14.37 -19.01 55.42
C ALA A 4 13.24 -18.98 54.36
N PRO A 5 13.28 -18.07 53.38
CA PRO A 5 12.43 -18.17 52.20
C PRO A 5 13.03 -19.13 51.17
N SER A 6 12.21 -20.08 50.73
CA SER A 6 12.50 -21.09 49.72
C SER A 6 12.71 -20.46 48.35
N SER A 7 13.82 -20.79 47.71
CA SER A 7 14.16 -20.42 46.32
C SER A 7 13.12 -20.97 45.34
N LEU A 8 12.40 -20.06 44.67
CA LEU A 8 11.63 -20.38 43.47
C LEU A 8 12.60 -20.50 42.29
N LEU A 9 12.84 -21.74 41.88
CA LEU A 9 13.57 -22.11 40.67
C LEU A 9 12.71 -21.67 39.46
N ARG A 10 13.06 -20.55 38.80
CA ARG A 10 12.49 -20.19 37.49
C ARG A 10 13.07 -21.15 36.44
N ALA A 11 12.29 -22.15 36.05
CA ALA A 11 12.56 -22.96 34.88
C ALA A 11 12.17 -22.16 33.63
N THR A 12 13.16 -21.56 32.97
CA THR A 12 13.00 -20.91 31.67
C THR A 12 12.85 -22.00 30.60
N LEU A 13 11.64 -22.19 30.10
CA LEU A 13 11.32 -23.08 28.99
C LEU A 13 11.75 -22.37 27.69
N LEU A 14 12.87 -22.78 27.10
CA LEU A 14 13.32 -22.30 25.80
C LEU A 14 12.49 -23.00 24.71
N LEU A 15 11.57 -22.25 24.11
CA LEU A 15 10.83 -22.65 22.91
C LEU A 15 11.69 -22.32 21.68
N SER A 16 12.35 -23.31 21.10
CA SER A 16 13.09 -23.16 19.85
C SER A 16 12.12 -23.15 18.67
N LEU A 17 11.84 -21.95 18.14
CA LEU A 17 11.05 -21.74 16.93
C LEU A 17 12.01 -21.63 15.73
N SER A 18 12.15 -22.70 14.97
CA SER A 18 12.92 -22.72 13.72
C SER A 18 12.01 -22.29 12.56
N VAL A 19 12.07 -21.01 12.18
CA VAL A 19 11.46 -20.52 10.93
C VAL A 19 12.48 -20.69 9.81
N ALA A 20 12.17 -21.56 8.85
CA ALA A 20 12.91 -21.65 7.59
C ALA A 20 12.25 -20.70 6.59
N LEU A 21 12.95 -19.62 6.25
CA LEU A 21 12.55 -18.68 5.20
C LEU A 21 13.20 -19.13 3.89
N ALA A 22 12.40 -19.50 2.90
CA ALA A 22 12.86 -19.74 1.53
C ALA A 22 12.46 -18.53 0.68
N THR A 23 13.45 -17.71 0.31
CA THR A 23 13.33 -16.66 -0.69
C THR A 23 13.61 -17.23 -2.08
N ALA A 24 12.68 -17.01 -3.01
CA ALA A 24 12.93 -17.14 -4.45
C ALA A 24 12.95 -15.73 -5.05
N CYS A 25 14.07 -15.41 -5.71
CA CYS A 25 14.31 -14.20 -6.46
C CYS A 25 13.69 -14.33 -7.87
N ALA A 26 13.00 -13.29 -8.33
CA ALA A 26 12.86 -12.98 -9.75
C ALA A 26 12.73 -11.46 -9.90
N GLY A 27 13.69 -10.87 -10.61
CA GLY A 27 13.73 -9.44 -10.92
C GLY A 27 12.77 -9.07 -12.05
N GLY A 28 12.43 -7.78 -12.10
CA GLY A 28 11.71 -7.13 -13.18
C GLY A 28 12.01 -5.64 -13.12
N GLU A 29 12.55 -5.13 -14.22
CA GLU A 29 13.12 -3.80 -14.41
C GLU A 29 12.00 -2.74 -14.47
N GLY A 30 12.28 -1.55 -13.94
CA GLY A 30 11.35 -0.42 -14.00
C GLY A 30 11.38 0.27 -15.36
N ASP A 31 10.27 0.93 -15.70
CA ASP A 31 10.33 2.13 -16.53
C ASP A 31 9.26 3.14 -16.09
N GLU A 32 9.69 4.39 -16.00
CA GLU A 32 8.97 5.51 -15.45
C GLU A 32 8.01 6.16 -16.46
N GLY A 33 6.90 6.70 -15.94
CA GLY A 33 6.59 8.13 -16.15
C GLY A 33 5.87 8.54 -17.45
N TYR A 34 4.55 8.58 -17.40
CA TYR A 34 3.72 9.49 -18.19
C TYR A 34 3.60 10.85 -17.48
N ASN A 35 3.91 11.96 -18.19
CA ASN A 35 3.44 13.32 -17.88
C ASN A 35 2.93 13.94 -19.21
N THR A 36 1.62 14.07 -19.43
CA THR A 36 0.73 15.21 -19.12
C THR A 36 0.74 16.35 -20.14
N PHE A 37 -0.47 16.90 -20.34
CA PHE A 37 -0.94 18.10 -21.06
C PHE A 37 -1.55 17.78 -22.44
N GLY A 38 -2.85 17.95 -22.70
CA GLY A 38 -3.93 18.62 -21.98
C GLY A 38 -4.71 19.52 -22.96
N THR A 39 -6.04 19.46 -22.89
CA THR A 39 -7.01 20.51 -23.28
C THR A 39 -7.09 20.86 -24.79
N THR A 40 -8.22 21.12 -25.47
CA THR A 40 -9.62 21.41 -25.12
C THR A 40 -10.40 21.60 -26.43
N ILE A 41 -11.72 21.35 -26.37
CA ILE A 41 -12.82 22.13 -26.99
C ILE A 41 -13.06 22.01 -28.51
N SER A 42 -14.31 21.64 -28.80
CA SER A 42 -15.28 22.15 -29.80
C SER A 42 -14.73 22.84 -31.06
N ASP A 43 -15.27 22.64 -32.26
CA ASP A 43 -16.66 22.96 -32.57
C ASP A 43 -17.04 22.48 -33.98
N SER A 44 -18.34 22.45 -34.19
CA SER A 44 -18.98 22.19 -35.47
C SER A 44 -18.78 23.33 -36.48
N GLN A 45 -18.99 22.98 -37.76
CA GLN A 45 -19.71 23.73 -38.80
C GLN A 45 -18.92 24.16 -40.05
N ASP A 46 -19.70 24.04 -41.14
CA ASP A 46 -19.62 24.71 -42.44
C ASP A 46 -18.53 24.30 -43.42
N SER A 47 -18.73 24.26 -44.73
CA SER A 47 -19.88 24.17 -45.66
C SER A 47 -19.26 24.57 -47.00
N VAL A 48 -19.53 23.76 -48.03
CA VAL A 48 -19.61 24.07 -49.47
C VAL A 48 -18.44 24.78 -50.17
N ASP A 49 -17.91 24.15 -51.23
CA ASP A 49 -18.04 24.74 -52.58
C ASP A 49 -17.89 23.66 -53.67
N SER A 50 -18.56 23.91 -54.79
CA SER A 50 -18.88 22.97 -55.88
C SER A 50 -18.01 23.23 -57.10
N VAL A 51 -17.54 22.22 -57.84
CA VAL A 51 -17.41 22.29 -59.31
C VAL A 51 -17.51 20.88 -59.93
N ASP A 52 -18.47 20.72 -60.85
CA ASP A 52 -18.65 19.63 -61.81
C ASP A 52 -17.43 19.46 -62.74
N THR A 53 -17.07 18.23 -63.09
CA THR A 53 -16.94 17.82 -64.51
C THR A 53 -16.93 16.30 -64.65
N GLN A 54 -17.73 15.83 -65.59
CA GLN A 54 -17.86 14.43 -66.00
C GLN A 54 -16.61 13.92 -66.74
N ASP A 55 -16.58 12.58 -66.81
CA ASP A 55 -16.06 11.77 -67.92
C ASP A 55 -14.59 11.36 -67.85
N SER A 56 -14.35 10.09 -67.54
CA SER A 56 -13.66 9.16 -68.45
C SER A 56 -13.61 7.78 -67.81
N GLN A 57 -14.31 6.84 -68.44
CA GLN A 57 -13.97 5.43 -68.34
C GLN A 57 -12.56 5.23 -68.92
N ASP A 58 -11.65 4.65 -68.15
CA ASP A 58 -10.58 3.87 -68.74
C ASP A 58 -10.47 2.54 -67.99
N SER A 59 -10.43 1.48 -68.78
CA SER A 59 -10.53 0.10 -68.35
C SER A 59 -9.20 -0.59 -68.60
N VAL A 60 -8.88 -1.48 -67.67
CA VAL A 60 -7.96 -2.63 -67.80
C VAL A 60 -6.48 -2.34 -67.51
N ASP A 61 -6.10 -2.60 -66.25
CA ASP A 61 -4.97 -3.49 -65.96
C ASP A 61 -5.44 -4.50 -64.91
N THR A 62 -5.97 -5.63 -65.38
CA THR A 62 -5.31 -6.95 -65.25
C THR A 62 -5.04 -7.34 -63.80
N SER A 63 -5.96 -8.15 -63.27
CA SER A 63 -5.71 -9.22 -62.31
C SER A 63 -4.60 -8.99 -61.29
N ASP A 64 -4.98 -8.48 -60.12
CA ASP A 64 -4.77 -9.33 -58.95
C ASP A 64 -6.07 -9.41 -58.14
N SER A 65 -6.81 -10.47 -58.40
CA SER A 65 -7.75 -10.99 -57.42
C SER A 65 -6.95 -11.57 -56.26
N GLN A 66 -6.49 -10.69 -55.37
CA GLN A 66 -6.12 -11.02 -53.99
C GLN A 66 -6.46 -9.84 -53.07
N ASP A 67 -7.70 -9.36 -53.14
CA ASP A 67 -8.35 -8.96 -51.90
C ASP A 67 -9.09 -10.18 -51.36
N THR A 68 -8.29 -11.11 -50.86
CA THR A 68 -8.74 -12.20 -50.00
C THR A 68 -8.09 -12.02 -48.64
N GLY A 69 -8.06 -10.78 -48.13
CA GLY A 69 -7.90 -10.59 -46.70
C GLY A 69 -9.15 -11.21 -46.05
N PRO A 70 -9.01 -12.16 -45.10
CA PRO A 70 -10.15 -12.64 -44.36
C PRO A 70 -10.83 -11.41 -43.73
N THR A 71 -12.11 -11.24 -44.06
CA THR A 71 -12.82 -10.01 -43.72
C THR A 71 -13.38 -10.22 -42.32
N CYS A 72 -12.69 -9.64 -41.33
CA CYS A 72 -13.13 -9.72 -39.96
C CYS A 72 -14.62 -9.35 -39.81
N GLY A 73 -15.41 -10.26 -39.27
CA GLY A 73 -16.86 -10.10 -39.09
C GLY A 73 -17.72 -10.75 -40.19
N ASP A 74 -17.19 -11.67 -40.98
CA ASP A 74 -17.95 -12.43 -42.00
C ASP A 74 -18.64 -13.70 -41.44
N GLY A 75 -18.43 -13.97 -40.15
CA GLY A 75 -18.97 -15.10 -39.39
C GLY A 75 -18.11 -16.36 -39.46
N SER A 76 -16.99 -16.35 -40.19
CA SER A 76 -16.11 -17.51 -40.41
C SER A 76 -14.67 -17.17 -40.07
N ILE A 77 -14.00 -18.02 -39.29
CA ILE A 77 -12.59 -17.81 -38.94
C ILE A 77 -11.70 -18.20 -40.13
N GLY A 78 -11.04 -17.21 -40.71
CA GLY A 78 -10.05 -17.35 -41.78
C GLY A 78 -8.69 -17.89 -41.31
N PRO A 79 -7.75 -18.15 -42.23
CA PRO A 79 -6.44 -18.72 -41.92
C PRO A 79 -5.53 -17.80 -41.09
N ASP A 80 -5.77 -16.49 -41.12
CA ASP A 80 -4.99 -15.46 -40.41
C ASP A 80 -5.78 -14.77 -39.28
N GLU A 81 -6.95 -15.30 -38.92
CA GLU A 81 -7.82 -14.76 -37.87
C GLU A 81 -7.78 -15.62 -36.61
N ALA A 82 -7.71 -14.98 -35.44
CA ALA A 82 -7.84 -15.67 -34.15
C ALA A 82 -9.31 -15.97 -33.79
N CYS A 83 -10.23 -15.14 -34.29
CA CYS A 83 -11.68 -15.17 -34.05
C CYS A 83 -12.38 -14.37 -35.15
N ASP A 84 -13.71 -14.47 -35.25
CA ASP A 84 -14.52 -13.61 -36.14
C ASP A 84 -15.79 -13.13 -35.41
N GLY A 85 -15.81 -11.88 -34.98
CA GLY A 85 -16.93 -11.31 -34.22
C GLY A 85 -17.27 -12.13 -32.96
N PHE A 86 -18.42 -12.82 -32.96
CA PHE A 86 -18.83 -13.72 -31.86
C PHE A 86 -18.30 -15.16 -31.99
N ASN A 87 -17.68 -15.50 -33.12
CA ASN A 87 -17.05 -16.79 -33.35
C ASN A 87 -15.63 -16.78 -32.75
N LEU A 88 -15.54 -17.06 -31.46
CA LEU A 88 -14.29 -16.99 -30.69
C LEU A 88 -13.39 -18.23 -30.81
N ALA A 89 -13.56 -19.04 -31.86
CA ALA A 89 -12.85 -20.32 -32.05
C ALA A 89 -12.96 -21.30 -30.88
N GLY A 90 -14.00 -21.16 -30.03
CA GLY A 90 -14.18 -21.95 -28.82
C GLY A 90 -13.37 -21.47 -27.60
N HIS A 91 -12.68 -20.34 -27.72
CA HIS A 91 -12.05 -19.67 -26.59
C HIS A 91 -13.06 -18.87 -25.77
N ASN A 92 -12.77 -18.81 -24.48
CA ASN A 92 -13.36 -17.90 -23.50
C ASN A 92 -12.23 -17.46 -22.53
N CYS A 93 -12.51 -16.51 -21.63
CA CYS A 93 -11.52 -16.00 -20.69
C CYS A 93 -10.83 -17.13 -19.89
N MET A 94 -11.59 -18.16 -19.47
CA MET A 94 -11.03 -19.31 -18.75
C MET A 94 -10.00 -20.10 -19.56
N THR A 95 -10.25 -20.30 -20.86
CA THR A 95 -9.30 -21.01 -21.74
C THR A 95 -8.01 -20.23 -22.00
N LEU A 96 -8.01 -18.92 -21.75
CA LEU A 96 -6.85 -18.03 -21.90
C LEU A 96 -6.09 -17.79 -20.59
N GLY A 97 -6.50 -18.45 -19.50
CA GLY A 97 -5.83 -18.37 -18.19
C GLY A 97 -6.36 -17.27 -17.27
N PHE A 98 -7.54 -16.72 -17.56
CA PHE A 98 -8.28 -15.84 -16.66
C PHE A 98 -9.27 -16.66 -15.83
N ASP A 99 -9.75 -16.12 -14.71
CA ASP A 99 -10.70 -16.83 -13.85
C ASP A 99 -12.14 -16.71 -14.38
N GLY A 100 -12.44 -15.67 -15.17
CA GLY A 100 -13.73 -15.48 -15.81
C GLY A 100 -13.81 -14.22 -16.68
N GLY A 101 -15.04 -13.84 -17.05
CA GLY A 101 -15.33 -12.65 -17.85
C GLY A 101 -15.92 -12.93 -19.23
N THR A 102 -16.11 -11.87 -20.01
CA THR A 102 -16.62 -11.95 -21.39
C THR A 102 -15.46 -11.77 -22.36
N LEU A 103 -15.14 -12.80 -23.13
CA LEU A 103 -14.12 -12.71 -24.17
C LEU A 103 -14.76 -12.10 -25.43
N ALA A 104 -14.11 -11.10 -26.02
CA ALA A 104 -14.52 -10.54 -27.31
C ALA A 104 -13.40 -10.72 -28.35
N CYS A 105 -13.78 -10.62 -29.62
CA CYS A 105 -12.82 -10.57 -30.72
C CYS A 105 -12.40 -9.12 -30.96
N LEU A 106 -11.11 -8.87 -31.21
CA LEU A 106 -10.67 -7.54 -31.66
C LEU A 106 -11.31 -7.19 -33.01
N GLU A 107 -11.51 -5.90 -33.29
CA GLU A 107 -12.14 -5.43 -34.54
C GLU A 107 -11.35 -5.83 -35.80
N ASP A 108 -10.07 -6.16 -35.66
CA ASP A 108 -9.20 -6.63 -36.75
C ASP A 108 -9.02 -8.16 -36.77
N CYS A 109 -9.69 -8.88 -35.88
CA CYS A 109 -9.63 -10.34 -35.74
C CYS A 109 -8.22 -10.91 -35.50
N SER A 110 -7.22 -10.07 -35.22
CA SER A 110 -5.82 -10.47 -35.02
C SER A 110 -5.59 -11.16 -33.67
N GLY A 111 -6.55 -11.01 -32.75
CA GLY A 111 -6.48 -11.53 -31.39
C GLY A 111 -7.79 -11.34 -30.63
N PHE A 112 -7.74 -11.66 -29.34
CA PHE A 112 -8.88 -11.51 -28.45
C PHE A 112 -8.76 -10.23 -27.61
N ASP A 113 -9.88 -9.54 -27.43
CA ASP A 113 -10.01 -8.49 -26.44
C ASP A 113 -10.23 -9.12 -25.06
N ILE A 114 -9.28 -8.89 -24.17
CA ILE A 114 -9.27 -9.39 -22.80
C ILE A 114 -9.66 -8.32 -21.77
N GLY A 115 -10.08 -7.12 -22.20
CA GLY A 115 -10.43 -6.02 -21.31
C GLY A 115 -11.57 -6.37 -20.34
N ASP A 116 -12.48 -7.26 -20.76
CA ASP A 116 -13.59 -7.77 -19.97
C ASP A 116 -13.32 -9.16 -19.35
N CYS A 117 -12.07 -9.66 -19.42
CA CYS A 117 -11.62 -10.85 -18.69
C CYS A 117 -11.00 -10.45 -17.34
N PHE A 118 -11.31 -11.18 -16.27
CA PHE A 118 -10.75 -10.93 -14.93
C PHE A 118 -9.87 -12.10 -14.45
N SER A 119 -8.69 -11.77 -13.90
CA SER A 119 -7.70 -12.72 -13.36
C SER A 119 -7.71 -12.82 -11.84
N ASN A 120 -8.75 -12.26 -11.22
CA ASN A 120 -9.03 -12.32 -9.80
C ASN A 120 -10.53 -12.59 -9.73
N SER A 121 -10.97 -13.40 -8.77
CA SER A 121 -12.38 -13.73 -8.55
C SER A 121 -13.28 -12.48 -8.44
N CYS A 122 -12.69 -11.30 -8.24
CA CYS A 122 -13.39 -10.07 -7.89
C CYS A 122 -14.09 -9.42 -9.07
N GLY A 123 -15.35 -9.05 -8.85
CA GLY A 123 -16.21 -8.39 -9.83
C GLY A 123 -17.11 -9.36 -10.60
N ASN A 124 -17.14 -10.65 -10.21
CA ASN A 124 -17.97 -11.67 -10.81
C ASN A 124 -19.39 -11.74 -10.21
N GLY A 125 -19.62 -11.03 -9.10
CA GLY A 125 -20.89 -10.93 -8.37
C GLY A 125 -21.17 -12.05 -7.36
N PHE A 126 -20.21 -12.92 -7.09
CA PHE A 126 -20.26 -13.99 -6.09
C PHE A 126 -19.03 -13.90 -5.18
N VAL A 127 -19.19 -14.29 -3.92
CA VAL A 127 -18.04 -14.37 -3.00
C VAL A 127 -17.42 -15.75 -3.06
N GLU A 128 -16.16 -15.82 -3.47
CA GLU A 128 -15.34 -17.04 -3.47
C GLU A 128 -14.08 -16.88 -2.62
N ASP A 129 -13.59 -17.95 -1.98
CA ASP A 129 -12.32 -17.87 -1.25
C ASP A 129 -11.18 -17.51 -2.24
N PRO A 130 -10.43 -16.40 -2.03
CA PRO A 130 -10.12 -15.74 -0.75
C PRO A 130 -10.84 -14.39 -0.46
N GLU A 131 -11.94 -14.09 -1.13
CA GLU A 131 -12.66 -12.81 -1.06
C GLU A 131 -13.52 -12.64 0.18
N VAL A 132 -13.70 -11.39 0.59
CA VAL A 132 -14.64 -11.05 1.67
C VAL A 132 -15.99 -10.59 1.14
N CYS A 133 -16.05 -10.10 -0.10
CA CYS A 133 -17.22 -9.59 -0.81
C CYS A 133 -16.95 -9.54 -2.33
N ASP A 134 -17.99 -9.43 -3.16
CA ASP A 134 -17.86 -9.16 -4.59
C ASP A 134 -19.01 -8.27 -5.07
N GLY A 135 -18.67 -7.02 -5.42
CA GLY A 135 -19.64 -6.04 -5.91
C GLY A 135 -20.78 -5.83 -4.91
N GLY A 136 -21.96 -6.39 -5.23
CA GLY A 136 -23.15 -6.35 -4.36
C GLY A 136 -23.30 -7.54 -3.42
N ASP A 137 -22.56 -8.63 -3.62
CA ASP A 137 -22.53 -9.76 -2.69
C ASP A 137 -21.57 -9.45 -1.54
N LEU A 138 -22.12 -8.96 -0.44
CA LEU A 138 -21.35 -8.54 0.73
C LEU A 138 -21.12 -9.69 1.74
N ASN A 139 -21.33 -10.95 1.33
CA ASN A 139 -21.23 -12.12 2.21
C ASN A 139 -22.07 -12.00 3.50
N GLY A 140 -23.27 -11.40 3.37
CA GLY A 140 -24.18 -11.13 4.48
C GLY A 140 -23.74 -10.02 5.45
N GLN A 141 -22.63 -9.33 5.17
CA GLN A 141 -22.21 -8.16 5.93
C GLN A 141 -23.03 -6.93 5.56
N ASN A 142 -23.13 -6.01 6.52
CA ASN A 142 -23.72 -4.69 6.39
C ASN A 142 -23.01 -3.73 7.34
N CYS A 143 -23.32 -2.43 7.25
CA CYS A 143 -22.69 -1.42 8.10
C CYS A 143 -22.81 -1.74 9.60
N VAL A 144 -23.94 -2.32 10.05
CA VAL A 144 -24.13 -2.73 11.45
C VAL A 144 -23.17 -3.83 11.88
N SER A 145 -22.97 -4.84 11.05
CA SER A 145 -21.97 -5.88 11.33
C SER A 145 -20.52 -5.38 11.28
N GLN A 146 -20.27 -4.24 10.63
CA GLN A 146 -18.97 -3.58 10.55
C GLN A 146 -18.76 -2.51 11.65
N GLY A 147 -19.70 -2.36 12.59
CA GLY A 147 -19.59 -1.46 13.73
C GLY A 147 -20.25 -0.08 13.56
N PHE A 148 -21.09 0.11 12.55
CA PHE A 148 -21.81 1.37 12.31
C PHE A 148 -23.30 1.24 12.67
N ASP A 149 -24.07 2.34 12.73
CA ASP A 149 -25.51 2.26 13.03
C ASP A 149 -26.37 1.92 11.80
N GLY A 150 -25.85 2.19 10.60
CA GLY A 150 -26.57 1.95 9.36
C GLY A 150 -25.82 2.42 8.13
N GLY A 151 -26.55 2.68 7.05
CA GLY A 151 -26.01 3.15 5.77
C GLY A 151 -25.82 2.05 4.74
N THR A 152 -25.01 2.33 3.72
CA THR A 152 -24.75 1.44 2.59
C THR A 152 -23.30 0.97 2.65
N LEU A 153 -23.12 -0.33 2.92
CA LEU A 153 -21.82 -0.98 2.85
C LEU A 153 -21.53 -1.33 1.38
N ALA A 154 -20.30 -1.13 0.93
CA ALA A 154 -19.86 -1.51 -0.42
C ALA A 154 -18.66 -2.46 -0.33
N CYS A 155 -18.38 -3.16 -1.43
CA CYS A 155 -17.17 -3.96 -1.57
C CYS A 155 -16.06 -3.11 -2.21
N THR A 156 -14.82 -3.22 -1.74
CA THR A 156 -13.69 -2.56 -2.43
C THR A 156 -13.43 -3.20 -3.79
N GLU A 157 -12.85 -2.45 -4.74
CA GLU A 157 -12.58 -2.92 -6.12
C GLU A 157 -11.68 -4.17 -6.19
N ASN A 158 -11.00 -4.50 -5.10
CA ASN A 158 -10.12 -5.66 -5.00
C ASN A 158 -10.71 -6.82 -4.17
N CYS A 159 -11.96 -6.70 -3.70
CA CYS A 159 -12.70 -7.73 -2.96
C CYS A 159 -12.04 -8.26 -1.67
N SER A 160 -11.00 -7.57 -1.20
CA SER A 160 -10.24 -7.95 -0.01
C SER A 160 -10.74 -7.28 1.27
N SER A 161 -11.61 -6.28 1.14
CA SER A 161 -12.14 -5.48 2.24
C SER A 161 -13.50 -4.87 1.90
N PHE A 162 -14.17 -4.33 2.92
CA PHE A 162 -15.38 -3.53 2.72
C PHE A 162 -15.06 -2.05 2.66
N ASP A 163 -15.74 -1.33 1.77
CA ASP A 163 -15.80 0.13 1.78
C ASP A 163 -16.92 0.58 2.71
N THR A 164 -16.53 1.18 3.83
CA THR A 164 -17.41 1.70 4.88
C THR A 164 -17.72 3.19 4.73
N SER A 165 -17.25 3.85 3.66
CA SER A 165 -17.48 5.29 3.45
C SER A 165 -18.96 5.66 3.29
N GLY A 166 -19.80 4.72 2.87
CA GLY A 166 -21.26 4.87 2.79
C GLY A 166 -22.01 4.47 4.07
N CYS A 167 -21.31 4.01 5.10
CA CYS A 167 -21.90 3.71 6.40
C CYS A 167 -22.10 4.98 7.23
N VAL A 168 -23.11 4.96 8.09
CA VAL A 168 -23.45 6.08 8.97
C VAL A 168 -23.48 5.60 10.40
N LEU A 169 -23.04 6.49 11.29
CA LEU A 169 -23.32 6.44 12.71
C LEU A 169 -24.40 7.51 12.93
N ASP A 170 -25.61 7.08 13.26
CA ASP A 170 -26.75 7.98 13.47
C ASP A 170 -26.61 8.69 14.83
N THR A 171 -25.88 8.07 15.77
CA THR A 171 -25.53 8.71 17.04
C THR A 171 -24.32 9.63 16.89
N CYS A 172 -23.31 9.24 16.11
CA CYS A 172 -22.08 10.03 16.00
C CYS A 172 -22.24 11.25 15.09
N GLY A 173 -21.74 12.41 15.53
CA GLY A 173 -21.86 13.69 14.85
C GLY A 173 -23.09 14.50 15.24
N ASN A 174 -23.89 14.04 16.22
CA ASN A 174 -25.08 14.72 16.70
C ASN A 174 -24.77 15.74 17.84
N ASN A 175 -23.51 15.81 18.27
CA ASN A 175 -22.99 16.59 19.41
C ASN A 175 -23.55 16.17 20.77
N THR A 176 -23.92 14.91 20.94
CA THR A 176 -24.36 14.32 22.21
C THR A 176 -23.68 12.98 22.38
N VAL A 177 -23.00 12.76 23.51
CA VAL A 177 -22.40 11.45 23.79
C VAL A 177 -23.50 10.44 24.11
N ASP A 178 -23.81 9.58 23.15
CA ASP A 178 -24.82 8.53 23.26
C ASP A 178 -24.22 7.23 23.82
N PRO A 179 -25.06 6.28 24.30
CA PRO A 179 -24.56 5.00 24.82
C PRO A 179 -23.79 4.20 23.75
N GLY A 180 -22.48 4.04 23.96
CA GLY A 180 -21.60 3.36 23.03
C GLY A 180 -20.51 4.26 22.44
N GLU A 181 -20.63 5.58 22.63
CA GLU A 181 -19.64 6.55 22.17
C GLU A 181 -18.70 6.97 23.30
N GLU A 182 -17.43 7.18 22.97
CA GLU A 182 -16.48 7.82 23.87
C GLU A 182 -16.67 9.35 23.86
N CYS A 183 -16.98 9.91 22.69
CA CYS A 183 -17.24 11.33 22.45
C CYS A 183 -18.14 11.53 21.22
N ASP A 184 -18.65 12.73 21.00
CA ASP A 184 -19.36 13.08 19.76
C ASP A 184 -19.10 14.55 19.38
N GLY A 185 -18.35 14.76 18.29
CA GLY A 185 -18.05 16.09 17.79
C GLY A 185 -17.34 16.95 18.84
N ALA A 186 -18.03 17.99 19.34
CA ALA A 186 -17.53 18.82 20.44
C ALA A 186 -17.89 18.30 21.85
N ALA A 187 -18.78 17.30 21.94
CA ALA A 187 -19.16 16.66 23.20
C ALA A 187 -18.10 15.60 23.56
N LEU A 188 -17.03 16.03 24.25
CA LEU A 188 -15.89 15.18 24.59
C LEU A 188 -16.10 14.31 25.85
N GLY A 189 -17.33 14.11 26.32
CA GLY A 189 -17.58 13.32 27.54
C GLY A 189 -16.95 13.86 28.84
N GLY A 190 -16.41 15.08 28.83
CA GLY A 190 -15.64 15.64 29.96
C GLY A 190 -14.13 15.37 29.88
N GLU A 191 -13.67 14.66 28.84
CA GLU A 191 -12.26 14.46 28.55
C GLU A 191 -11.62 15.72 27.97
N SER A 192 -10.30 15.79 28.11
CA SER A 192 -9.45 16.87 27.64
C SER A 192 -8.08 16.31 27.28
N CYS A 193 -7.26 17.07 26.58
CA CYS A 193 -5.88 16.67 26.33
C CYS A 193 -5.15 16.32 27.64
N ILE A 194 -5.48 16.99 28.75
CA ILE A 194 -4.90 16.72 30.06
C ILE A 194 -5.27 15.33 30.58
N SER A 195 -6.54 14.92 30.46
CA SER A 195 -6.95 13.57 30.89
C SER A 195 -6.45 12.47 29.96
N GLN A 196 -6.12 12.81 28.71
CA GLN A 196 -5.45 11.94 27.74
C GLN A 196 -3.91 11.89 27.90
N GLY A 197 -3.36 12.55 28.93
CA GLY A 197 -1.92 12.49 29.27
C GLY A 197 -1.06 13.61 28.67
N PHE A 198 -1.66 14.62 28.05
CA PHE A 198 -0.98 15.80 27.56
C PHE A 198 -1.01 16.94 28.60
N THR A 199 -0.37 18.08 28.35
CA THR A 199 -0.41 19.23 29.29
C THR A 199 -1.32 20.37 28.82
N GLY A 200 -1.80 20.34 27.57
CA GLY A 200 -2.72 21.33 27.02
C GLY A 200 -3.22 20.99 25.62
N GLY A 201 -3.76 21.99 24.91
CA GLY A 201 -4.23 21.88 23.54
C GLY A 201 -5.74 21.62 23.40
N ASN A 202 -6.15 21.28 22.18
CA ASN A 202 -7.55 21.07 21.81
C ASN A 202 -7.80 19.60 21.43
N LEU A 203 -8.46 18.87 22.31
CA LEU A 203 -8.87 17.49 22.05
C LEU A 203 -10.05 17.51 21.08
N ALA A 204 -10.04 16.61 20.10
CA ALA A 204 -11.16 16.41 19.19
C ALA A 204 -11.69 14.98 19.31
N CYS A 205 -12.93 14.78 18.89
CA CYS A 205 -13.49 13.45 18.74
C CYS A 205 -13.15 12.88 17.36
N LEU A 206 -12.81 11.58 17.28
CA LEU A 206 -12.68 10.91 15.99
C LEU A 206 -14.04 10.88 15.27
N ALA A 207 -14.01 10.84 13.93
CA ALA A 207 -15.22 10.86 13.10
C ALA A 207 -16.15 9.65 13.32
N ASN A 208 -15.64 8.58 13.93
CA ASN A 208 -16.39 7.39 14.31
C ASN A 208 -16.78 7.33 15.79
N CYS A 209 -16.48 8.36 16.60
CA CYS A 209 -16.86 8.44 18.01
C CYS A 209 -16.32 7.34 18.96
N ASP A 210 -15.51 6.40 18.46
CA ASP A 210 -14.87 5.33 19.26
C ASP A 210 -13.61 5.79 20.00
N GLY A 211 -13.25 7.07 19.93
CA GLY A 211 -12.07 7.59 20.60
C GLY A 211 -11.76 9.05 20.27
N TYR A 212 -10.64 9.52 20.80
CA TYR A 212 -10.22 10.91 20.70
C TYR A 212 -9.09 11.10 19.69
N ASP A 213 -9.18 12.19 18.93
CA ASP A 213 -8.08 12.71 18.13
C ASP A 213 -7.22 13.64 19.00
N THR A 214 -6.01 13.18 19.32
CA THR A 214 -5.03 13.90 20.14
C THR A 214 -4.05 14.73 19.31
N SER A 215 -4.21 14.82 17.98
CA SER A 215 -3.30 15.59 17.11
C SER A 215 -3.31 17.09 17.41
N GLY A 216 -4.41 17.61 17.96
CA GLY A 216 -4.54 18.99 18.44
C GLY A 216 -4.08 19.20 19.89
N CYS A 217 -3.65 18.14 20.58
CA CYS A 217 -3.13 18.24 21.94
C CYS A 217 -1.69 18.75 21.95
N THR A 218 -1.35 19.53 22.97
CA THR A 218 -0.01 20.09 23.16
C THR A 218 0.57 19.56 24.45
N LEU A 219 1.87 19.34 24.43
CA LEU A 219 2.65 19.45 25.64
C LEU A 219 3.11 20.91 25.71
N GLU A 220 2.43 21.75 26.48
CA GLU A 220 2.79 23.17 26.69
C GLU A 220 4.22 23.36 27.23
N THR A 221 4.79 22.30 27.79
CA THR A 221 6.19 22.24 28.22
C THR A 221 7.13 21.93 27.06
N CYS A 222 6.70 21.15 26.07
CA CYS A 222 7.56 20.71 24.98
C CYS A 222 8.06 21.86 24.11
N GLY A 223 9.38 21.92 23.94
CA GLY A 223 10.09 22.97 23.22
C GLY A 223 10.60 24.10 24.11
N ASN A 224 10.50 23.99 25.44
CA ASN A 224 11.01 24.97 26.39
C ASN A 224 12.50 24.76 26.76
N ASN A 225 13.13 23.69 26.23
CA ASN A 225 14.46 23.14 26.50
C ASN A 225 14.74 22.66 27.95
N PHE A 226 13.71 22.49 28.76
CA PHE A 226 13.75 21.83 30.06
C PHE A 226 13.08 20.47 29.94
N LEU A 227 13.61 19.48 30.67
CA LEU A 227 12.98 18.16 30.70
C LEU A 227 11.94 18.15 31.81
N ASP A 228 10.67 18.26 31.43
CA ASP A 228 9.54 18.24 32.36
C ASP A 228 9.03 16.80 32.63
N GLU A 229 8.19 16.64 33.65
CA GLU A 229 7.65 15.32 34.01
C GLU A 229 6.73 14.80 32.90
N GLY A 230 7.12 13.68 32.27
CA GLY A 230 6.38 13.06 31.16
C GLY A 230 7.07 13.19 29.79
N GLU A 231 8.12 13.99 29.67
CA GLU A 231 8.86 14.17 28.42
C GLU A 231 10.03 13.17 28.29
N PHE A 232 10.23 12.65 27.08
CA PHE A 232 11.43 11.87 26.73
C PHE A 232 12.61 12.79 26.44
N CYS A 233 12.33 13.93 25.82
CA CYS A 233 13.26 14.98 25.42
C CYS A 233 12.51 16.31 25.35
N ASP A 234 13.23 17.43 25.26
CA ASP A 234 12.62 18.73 24.94
C ASP A 234 13.54 19.54 24.04
N GLY A 235 13.11 19.79 22.80
CA GLY A 235 13.85 20.61 21.86
C GLY A 235 15.26 20.06 21.63
N SER A 236 16.27 20.77 22.14
CA SER A 236 17.68 20.31 22.09
C SER A 236 18.13 19.51 23.31
N ASN A 237 17.33 19.49 24.38
CA ASN A 237 17.56 18.71 25.57
C ASN A 237 17.08 17.27 25.37
N LEU A 238 17.94 16.43 24.81
CA LEU A 238 17.64 15.04 24.49
C LEU A 238 17.80 14.08 25.69
N ASN A 239 17.78 14.60 26.92
CA ASN A 239 17.99 13.80 28.14
C ASN A 239 19.27 12.93 28.12
N GLY A 240 20.31 13.40 27.42
CA GLY A 240 21.58 12.68 27.25
C GLY A 240 21.56 11.59 26.16
N GLU A 241 20.45 11.41 25.46
CA GLU A 241 20.34 10.48 24.34
C GLU A 241 20.98 11.03 23.06
N SER A 242 21.31 10.11 22.15
CA SER A 242 21.90 10.37 20.85
C SER A 242 21.54 9.24 19.87
N CYS A 243 21.78 9.42 18.57
CA CYS A 243 21.62 8.33 17.61
C CYS A 243 22.35 7.06 18.07
N ALA A 244 23.56 7.20 18.67
CA ALA A 244 24.34 6.09 19.20
C ALA A 244 23.63 5.30 20.32
N THR A 245 22.96 5.99 21.24
CA THR A 245 22.24 5.34 22.34
C THR A 245 20.91 4.74 21.89
N GLN A 246 20.34 5.28 20.80
CA GLN A 246 19.15 4.75 20.12
C GLN A 246 19.49 3.60 19.14
N GLY A 247 20.75 3.13 19.11
CA GLY A 247 21.17 1.97 18.31
C GLY A 247 21.66 2.29 16.91
N TYR A 248 21.76 3.57 16.54
CA TYR A 248 22.29 4.03 15.26
C TYR A 248 23.77 4.34 15.34
N GLY A 249 24.41 4.48 14.18
CA GLY A 249 25.84 4.65 14.12
C GLY A 249 26.33 6.11 14.15
N ARG A 250 25.50 7.06 13.73
CA ARG A 250 25.78 8.50 13.63
C ARG A 250 24.48 9.26 13.32
N GLY A 251 24.60 10.57 13.13
CA GLY A 251 23.49 11.46 12.79
C GLY A 251 23.16 12.43 13.91
N ILE A 252 22.08 13.18 13.71
CA ILE A 252 21.54 14.11 14.70
C ILE A 252 20.24 13.50 15.21
N LEU A 253 20.16 13.21 16.50
CA LEU A 253 18.91 12.81 17.12
C LEU A 253 18.10 14.07 17.38
N LEU A 254 16.84 14.07 16.99
CA LEU A 254 15.93 15.18 17.25
C LEU A 254 14.88 14.76 18.27
N CYS A 255 14.35 15.73 18.99
CA CYS A 255 13.16 15.51 19.79
C CYS A 255 11.94 15.58 18.88
N SER A 256 10.98 14.66 19.05
CA SER A 256 9.69 14.79 18.38
C SER A 256 8.98 16.09 18.81
N ALA A 257 8.10 16.61 17.95
CA ALA A 257 7.39 17.87 18.22
C ALA A 257 6.49 17.83 19.47
N ASN A 258 6.15 16.63 19.94
CA ASN A 258 5.33 16.39 21.12
C ASN A 258 6.14 15.80 22.28
N CYS A 259 7.48 15.71 22.18
CA CYS A 259 8.36 15.27 23.27
C CYS A 259 8.05 13.88 23.87
N ASP A 260 7.27 13.04 23.18
CA ASP A 260 6.88 11.69 23.59
C ASP A 260 7.82 10.60 23.05
N SER A 261 8.73 10.99 22.16
CA SER A 261 9.59 10.11 21.39
C SER A 261 10.77 10.88 20.79
N TYR A 262 11.78 10.13 20.32
CA TYR A 262 12.87 10.70 19.54
C TYR A 262 12.59 10.56 18.04
N ASP A 263 12.84 11.63 17.30
CA ASP A 263 12.86 11.60 15.85
C ASP A 263 14.25 11.12 15.36
N ILE A 264 14.23 9.92 14.78
CA ILE A 264 15.39 9.20 14.25
C ILE A 264 15.59 9.39 12.73
N SER A 265 14.77 10.21 12.08
CA SER A 265 14.86 10.45 10.63
C SER A 265 16.22 10.98 10.18
N SER A 266 16.94 11.64 11.08
CA SER A 266 18.30 12.17 10.86
C SER A 266 19.41 11.28 11.44
N CYS A 267 19.09 10.07 11.88
CA CYS A 267 20.05 9.05 12.31
C CYS A 267 20.41 8.10 11.16
N ASN A 268 21.65 7.59 11.19
CA ASN A 268 22.21 6.75 10.14
C ASN A 268 23.15 5.69 10.74
N ASP A 269 23.17 4.48 10.21
CA ASP A 269 24.00 3.36 10.71
C ASP A 269 25.49 3.51 10.38
N GLY A 270 25.82 4.55 9.63
CA GLY A 270 27.13 5.14 9.40
C GLY A 270 28.12 4.22 8.76
N ASN A 271 29.11 3.71 9.50
CA ASN A 271 30.12 2.85 8.90
C ASN A 271 29.58 1.45 8.52
N CYS A 272 28.33 1.12 8.88
CA CYS A 272 27.62 -0.05 8.34
C CYS A 272 27.16 0.20 6.90
N CYS A 273 26.98 1.48 6.54
CA CYS A 273 26.52 1.94 5.23
C CYS A 273 27.64 2.25 4.23
N MET A 274 28.90 1.98 4.59
CA MET A 274 30.06 2.27 3.74
C MET A 274 31.05 1.12 3.75
N ALA A 275 31.51 0.75 2.55
CA ALA A 275 32.54 -0.26 2.39
C ALA A 275 33.89 0.22 2.97
N LYS A 276 34.62 -0.68 3.62
CA LYS A 276 35.90 -0.43 4.28
C LYS A 276 36.75 -1.70 4.35
N MET A 277 38.07 -1.51 4.46
CA MET A 277 39.03 -2.62 4.53
C MET A 277 39.15 -3.25 5.93
N THR A 278 38.32 -2.83 6.89
CA THR A 278 38.26 -3.42 8.23
C THR A 278 37.00 -4.26 8.36
N SER A 279 37.05 -5.33 9.15
CA SER A 279 35.88 -6.13 9.46
C SER A 279 34.92 -5.40 10.41
N GLY A 280 33.66 -5.84 10.42
CA GLY A 280 32.62 -5.38 11.34
C GLY A 280 32.08 -3.99 11.03
N CYS A 281 31.09 -3.54 11.78
CA CYS A 281 30.58 -2.17 11.71
C CYS A 281 30.16 -1.67 13.10
N GLN A 282 29.76 -0.41 13.23
CA GLN A 282 29.59 0.26 14.52
C GLN A 282 28.25 -0.05 15.18
N VAL A 283 27.26 -0.50 14.41
CA VAL A 283 25.94 -0.86 14.93
C VAL A 283 25.94 -2.37 15.16
N ALA A 284 25.99 -2.78 16.43
CA ALA A 284 26.11 -4.19 16.80
C ALA A 284 24.97 -5.06 16.26
N PHE A 285 23.76 -4.51 16.14
CA PHE A 285 22.62 -5.21 15.54
C PHE A 285 22.89 -5.55 14.07
N VAL A 286 23.25 -4.54 13.26
CA VAL A 286 23.56 -4.69 11.84
C VAL A 286 24.78 -5.57 11.63
N GLU A 287 25.84 -5.35 12.40
CA GLU A 287 27.06 -6.17 12.37
C GLU A 287 26.72 -7.64 12.61
N ASN A 288 26.07 -7.97 13.74
CA ASN A 288 25.76 -9.36 14.07
C ASN A 288 24.86 -10.05 13.03
N CYS A 289 23.91 -9.32 12.44
CA CYS A 289 23.07 -9.85 11.38
C CYS A 289 23.89 -10.16 10.12
N VAL A 290 24.70 -9.21 9.65
CA VAL A 290 25.55 -9.41 8.47
C VAL A 290 26.59 -10.50 8.73
N CYS A 291 27.19 -10.56 9.93
CA CYS A 291 28.11 -11.65 10.31
C CYS A 291 27.46 -13.03 10.24
N ALA A 292 26.17 -13.13 10.57
CA ALA A 292 25.44 -14.39 10.53
C ALA A 292 25.13 -14.84 9.09
N LEU A 293 25.04 -13.90 8.15
CA LEU A 293 24.84 -14.17 6.73
C LEU A 293 26.17 -14.45 6.02
N ASP A 294 27.20 -13.66 6.33
CA ASP A 294 28.52 -13.72 5.71
C ASP A 294 29.64 -13.45 6.73
N ASP A 295 30.36 -14.51 7.09
CA ASP A 295 31.48 -14.46 8.04
C ASP A 295 32.65 -13.60 7.52
N TYR A 296 32.77 -13.40 6.19
CA TYR A 296 33.80 -12.55 5.60
C TYR A 296 33.69 -11.11 6.11
N CYS A 297 32.47 -10.61 6.26
CA CYS A 297 32.19 -9.25 6.74
C CYS A 297 32.73 -8.99 8.15
N CYS A 298 32.92 -10.04 8.95
CA CYS A 298 33.28 -9.94 10.37
C CYS A 298 34.70 -10.45 10.68
N THR A 299 35.31 -11.20 9.76
CA THR A 299 36.67 -11.70 9.92
C THR A 299 37.68 -11.04 8.99
N THR A 300 37.25 -10.53 7.83
CA THR A 300 38.14 -10.06 6.78
C THR A 300 37.95 -8.58 6.44
N ALA A 301 36.81 -8.19 5.89
CA ALA A 301 36.55 -6.82 5.49
C ALA A 301 35.05 -6.56 5.34
N TRP A 302 34.60 -5.35 5.67
CA TRP A 302 33.24 -4.90 5.42
C TRP A 302 33.16 -4.24 4.04
N ASP A 303 33.10 -5.03 2.97
CA ASP A 303 33.08 -4.53 1.59
C ASP A 303 31.66 -4.12 1.11
N GLN A 304 31.51 -3.87 -0.19
CA GLN A 304 30.21 -3.45 -0.75
C GLN A 304 29.15 -4.54 -0.61
N MET A 305 29.51 -5.82 -0.66
CA MET A 305 28.53 -6.89 -0.44
C MET A 305 28.02 -6.88 1.00
N CYS A 306 28.89 -6.59 1.97
CA CYS A 306 28.49 -6.41 3.36
C CYS A 306 27.53 -5.23 3.54
N VAL A 307 27.75 -4.12 2.82
CA VAL A 307 26.84 -2.95 2.83
C VAL A 307 25.49 -3.29 2.20
N ASP A 308 25.49 -3.99 1.05
CA ASP A 308 24.25 -4.37 0.37
C ASP A 308 23.43 -5.34 1.23
N GLN A 309 24.09 -6.32 1.87
CA GLN A 309 23.47 -7.20 2.86
C GLN A 309 22.96 -6.43 4.07
N ALA A 310 23.74 -5.45 4.56
CA ALA A 310 23.33 -4.60 5.68
C ALA A 310 21.99 -3.91 5.38
N ILE A 311 21.85 -3.31 4.19
CA ILE A 311 20.63 -2.58 3.79
C ILE A 311 19.47 -3.54 3.50
N GLN A 312 19.70 -4.56 2.67
CA GLN A 312 18.62 -5.37 2.11
C GLN A 312 18.16 -6.48 3.06
N SER A 313 19.07 -7.03 3.87
CA SER A 313 18.79 -8.20 4.72
C SER A 313 18.82 -7.88 6.21
N CYS A 314 19.54 -6.83 6.61
CA CYS A 314 19.72 -6.47 8.02
C CYS A 314 19.16 -5.08 8.38
N GLN A 315 18.35 -4.51 7.49
CA GLN A 315 17.57 -3.28 7.69
C GLN A 315 18.41 -2.05 8.10
N ALA A 316 19.67 -1.99 7.68
CA ALA A 316 20.52 -0.85 7.97
C ALA A 316 19.94 0.45 7.40
N GLN A 317 19.85 1.49 8.23
CA GLN A 317 19.34 2.80 7.86
C GLN A 317 20.48 3.66 7.31
N CYS A 318 20.55 3.76 5.98
CA CYS A 318 21.68 4.34 5.25
C CYS A 318 21.33 5.62 4.47
N GLN A 319 20.42 6.44 5.01
CA GLN A 319 19.97 7.71 4.41
C GLN A 319 21.05 8.80 4.44
#